data_AF-A0A140KFM5-F1
#
_entry.id   AF-A0A140KFM5-F1
#
_cell.length_a   1.000
_cell.length_b   1.000
_cell.length_c   1.000
_cell.angle_alpha   90.00
_cell.angle_beta   90.00
_cell.angle_gamma   90.00
#
_symmetry.space_group_name_H-M   'P 1'
#
loop_
_entity.id
_entity.type
_entity.pdbx_description
1 polymer ?
#
loop_
_entity_poly.entity_id
_entity_poly.type
_entity_poly.pdbx_seq_one_letter_code
_entity_poly.pdbx_strand_id
1 'polypeptide(L)'
;TEREEIENRGGFVSNFPGDVPRVDGQLAVARAFGDKSLKKHLSSEPHVMVALIEEKTEFIVLASDGLWKVMSNQEVADSIKDIKDARAAAKHLTEEAVNRKSSDDISCVVVRFQ
;
A
#
# COMPACT_ATOMS: atom_id res chain seq x y z
N THR A 1 -6.79 -16.23 6.86
CA THR A 1 -6.61 -14.78 6.62
C THR A 1 -5.52 -14.23 7.54
N GLU A 2 -4.95 -13.05 7.29
CA GLU A 2 -3.94 -12.45 8.20
C GLU A 2 -4.44 -12.40 9.65
N ARG A 3 -5.72 -12.04 9.83
CA ARG A 3 -6.38 -11.98 11.14
C ARG A 3 -6.39 -13.33 11.86
N GLU A 4 -6.82 -14.39 11.18
CA GLU A 4 -6.82 -15.74 11.77
C GLU A 4 -5.42 -16.18 12.17
N GLU A 5 -4.39 -15.85 11.39
CA GLU A 5 -3.01 -16.19 11.75
C GLU A 5 -2.54 -15.48 13.02
N ILE A 6 -2.87 -14.21 13.17
CA ILE A 6 -2.60 -13.43 14.38
C ILE A 6 -3.28 -14.07 15.60
N GLU A 7 -4.58 -14.36 15.47
CA GLU A 7 -5.40 -14.94 16.54
C GLU A 7 -4.93 -16.35 16.92
N ASN A 8 -4.53 -17.19 15.94
CA ASN A 8 -3.96 -18.53 16.18
C ASN A 8 -2.60 -18.50 16.90
N ARG A 9 -1.83 -17.40 16.77
CA ARG A 9 -0.57 -17.20 17.52
C ARG A 9 -0.78 -16.63 18.92
N GLY A 10 -2.05 -16.40 19.31
CA GLY A 10 -2.45 -15.85 20.61
C GLY A 10 -2.49 -14.32 20.67
N GLY A 11 -2.41 -13.64 19.52
CA GLY A 11 -2.61 -12.20 19.40
C GLY A 11 -4.08 -11.83 19.18
N PHE A 12 -4.34 -10.53 18.97
CA PHE A 12 -5.67 -10.05 18.60
C PHE A 12 -5.62 -8.88 17.63
N VAL A 13 -6.75 -8.58 16.99
CA VAL A 13 -6.93 -7.39 16.15
C VAL A 13 -7.98 -6.49 16.77
N SER A 14 -7.58 -5.31 17.25
CA SER A 14 -8.49 -4.30 17.79
C SER A 14 -9.11 -3.47 16.68
N ASN A 15 -10.41 -3.21 16.79
CA ASN A 15 -11.17 -2.35 15.89
C ASN A 15 -11.88 -1.26 16.70
N PHE A 16 -11.19 -0.15 16.98
CA PHE A 16 -11.80 0.97 17.68
C PHE A 16 -12.60 1.84 16.70
N PRO A 17 -13.79 2.35 17.07
CA PRO A 17 -14.55 3.25 16.21
C PRO A 17 -13.73 4.48 15.80
N GLY A 18 -13.63 4.72 14.50
CA GLY A 18 -12.84 5.85 13.94
C GLY A 18 -11.33 5.58 13.82
N ASP A 19 -10.85 4.38 14.13
CA ASP A 19 -9.47 3.95 13.92
C ASP A 19 -9.39 2.79 12.92
N VAL A 20 -8.19 2.53 12.43
CA VAL A 20 -7.90 1.36 11.60
C VAL A 20 -7.67 0.12 12.47
N PRO A 21 -7.90 -1.11 11.94
CA PRO A 21 -7.56 -2.33 12.65
C PRO A 21 -6.09 -2.38 13.06
N ARG A 22 -5.80 -2.80 14.30
CA ARG A 22 -4.42 -2.90 14.83
C ARG A 22 -4.12 -4.25 15.45
N VAL A 23 -2.96 -4.82 15.14
CA VAL A 23 -2.40 -6.01 15.79
C VAL A 23 -2.00 -5.65 17.22
N ASP A 24 -2.52 -6.40 18.18
CA ASP A 24 -2.36 -6.21 19.62
C ASP A 24 -2.62 -4.76 20.09
N GLY A 25 -3.51 -4.04 19.40
CA GLY A 25 -3.81 -2.64 19.68
C GLY A 25 -2.74 -1.64 19.29
N GLN A 26 -1.65 -2.07 18.64
CA GLN A 26 -0.47 -1.24 18.41
C GLN A 26 -0.24 -0.92 16.93
N LEU A 27 -0.12 -1.93 16.08
CA LEU A 27 0.35 -1.75 14.70
C LEU A 27 -0.75 -1.98 13.65
N ALA A 28 -0.89 -1.05 12.71
CA ALA A 28 -1.93 -1.08 11.67
C ALA A 28 -1.61 -1.99 10.46
N VAL A 29 -0.62 -2.89 10.59
CA VAL A 29 -0.25 -3.87 9.56
C VAL A 29 -0.01 -5.25 10.20
N ALA A 30 -0.31 -6.31 9.45
CA ALA A 30 -0.11 -7.69 9.90
C ALA A 30 1.29 -8.24 9.58
N ARG A 31 2.02 -7.55 8.69
CA ARG A 31 3.37 -7.91 8.26
C ARG A 31 4.26 -6.68 8.24
N ALA A 32 5.48 -6.81 8.74
CA ALA A 32 6.48 -5.74 8.78
C ALA A 32 7.88 -6.33 9.02
N PHE A 33 8.91 -5.59 8.63
CA PHE A 33 10.25 -5.78 9.19
C PHE A 33 10.35 -4.99 10.50
N GLY A 34 11.18 -5.42 11.46
CA GLY A 34 11.28 -4.74 12.76
C GLY A 34 10.20 -5.16 13.76
N ASP A 35 9.71 -4.24 14.60
CA ASP A 35 8.64 -4.49 15.61
C ASP A 35 8.88 -5.72 16.48
N LYS A 36 10.09 -5.84 17.05
CA LYS A 36 10.57 -7.03 17.80
C LYS A 36 9.57 -7.51 18.86
N SER A 37 8.93 -6.60 19.58
CA SER A 37 7.96 -6.92 20.63
C SER A 37 6.69 -7.61 20.10
N LEU A 38 6.31 -7.34 18.84
CA LEU A 38 5.10 -7.87 18.19
C LEU A 38 5.37 -9.08 17.30
N LYS A 39 6.64 -9.50 17.13
CA LYS A 39 7.03 -10.60 16.22
C LYS A 39 6.41 -11.94 16.52
N LYS A 40 5.90 -12.15 17.72
CA LYS A 40 5.14 -13.36 18.04
C LYS A 40 3.83 -13.43 17.24
N HIS A 41 3.20 -12.30 16.92
CA HIS A 41 1.90 -12.22 16.27
C HIS A 41 1.96 -11.63 14.86
N LEU A 42 3.10 -11.04 14.46
CA LEU A 42 3.32 -10.38 13.18
C LEU A 42 4.32 -11.14 12.30
N SER A 43 4.03 -11.27 11.01
CA SER A 43 4.93 -11.94 10.06
C SER A 43 5.98 -10.98 9.49
N SER A 44 7.16 -11.52 9.14
CA SER A 44 8.14 -10.82 8.29
C SER A 44 8.22 -11.41 6.88
N GLU A 45 7.43 -12.45 6.62
CA GLU A 45 7.41 -13.13 5.33
C GLU A 45 6.59 -12.32 4.32
N PRO A 46 7.20 -11.89 3.20
CA PRO A 46 6.47 -11.13 2.18
C PRO A 46 5.47 -12.03 1.44
N HIS A 47 4.47 -11.40 0.83
CA HIS A 47 3.71 -12.07 -0.23
C HIS A 47 4.49 -11.89 -1.54
N VAL A 48 4.82 -13.00 -2.20
CA VAL A 48 5.59 -13.01 -3.44
C VAL A 48 4.69 -13.46 -4.59
N MET A 49 4.61 -12.63 -5.62
CA MET A 49 3.89 -12.92 -6.85
C MET A 49 4.80 -12.68 -8.05
N VAL A 50 4.69 -13.55 -9.06
CA VAL A 50 5.34 -13.39 -10.36
C VAL A 50 4.26 -13.18 -11.40
N ALA A 51 4.37 -12.11 -12.17
CA ALA A 51 3.45 -11.79 -13.26
C ALA A 51 4.26 -11.52 -14.54
N LEU A 52 3.72 -11.94 -15.67
CA LEU A 52 4.28 -11.62 -16.98
C LEU A 52 3.80 -10.22 -17.40
N ILE A 53 4.71 -9.43 -17.96
CA ILE A 53 4.36 -8.15 -18.59
C ILE A 53 3.81 -8.49 -19.98
N GLU A 54 2.53 -8.21 -20.19
CA GLU A 54 1.86 -8.41 -21.47
C GLU A 54 1.99 -7.15 -22.34
N GLU A 55 1.78 -7.27 -23.65
CA GLU A 55 1.89 -6.14 -24.59
C GLU A 55 0.94 -4.97 -24.25
N LYS A 56 -0.19 -5.25 -23.60
CA LYS A 56 -1.16 -4.23 -23.14
C LYS A 56 -0.83 -3.63 -21.77
N THR A 57 0.21 -4.11 -21.09
CA THR A 57 0.60 -3.59 -19.78
C THR A 57 1.39 -2.31 -19.96
N GLU A 58 0.77 -1.17 -19.68
CA GLU A 58 1.40 0.14 -19.90
C GLU A 58 2.39 0.53 -18.80
N PHE A 59 2.05 0.23 -17.54
CA PHE A 59 2.84 0.66 -16.39
C PHE A 59 2.58 -0.18 -15.12
N ILE A 60 3.50 -0.05 -14.16
CA ILE A 60 3.32 -0.43 -12.75
C ILE A 60 3.44 0.80 -11.87
N VAL A 61 2.59 0.89 -10.86
CA VAL A 61 2.65 1.91 -9.80
C VAL A 61 2.93 1.21 -8.47
N LEU A 62 3.96 1.65 -7.77
CA LEU A 62 4.25 1.29 -6.38
C LEU A 62 4.13 2.56 -5.54
N ALA A 63 3.39 2.53 -4.44
CA ALA A 63 3.24 3.71 -3.58
C ALA A 63 2.97 3.35 -2.12
N SER A 64 3.27 4.28 -1.21
CA SER A 64 2.84 4.20 0.19
C SER A 64 1.32 4.32 0.32
N ASP A 65 0.79 3.92 1.48
CA ASP A 65 -0.63 4.01 1.79
C ASP A 65 -1.15 5.46 1.79
N GLY A 66 -0.29 6.47 1.95
CA GLY A 66 -0.62 7.87 1.74
C GLY A 66 -1.26 8.17 0.38
N LEU A 67 -0.92 7.44 -0.69
CA LEU A 67 -1.61 7.53 -1.99
C LEU A 67 -2.95 6.76 -1.95
N TRP A 68 -2.89 5.50 -1.55
CA TRP A 68 -4.01 4.55 -1.65
C TRP A 68 -5.16 4.84 -0.68
N LYS A 69 -4.93 5.64 0.37
CA LYS A 69 -5.97 6.13 1.29
C LYS A 69 -6.95 7.09 0.62
N VAL A 70 -6.54 7.77 -0.45
CA VAL A 70 -7.33 8.85 -1.10
C VAL A 70 -7.58 8.64 -2.59
N MET A 71 -6.97 7.61 -3.19
CA MET A 71 -7.14 7.26 -4.59
C MET A 71 -7.29 5.74 -4.75
N SER A 72 -8.27 5.33 -5.52
CA SER A 72 -8.44 3.94 -5.96
C SER A 72 -7.47 3.57 -7.08
N ASN A 73 -7.27 2.26 -7.29
CA ASN A 73 -6.42 1.75 -8.38
C ASN A 73 -6.82 2.31 -9.75
N GLN A 74 -8.13 2.40 -10.02
CA GLN A 74 -8.63 2.88 -11.30
C GLN A 74 -8.41 4.38 -11.47
N GLU A 75 -8.63 5.19 -10.42
CA GLU A 75 -8.35 6.63 -10.47
C GLU A 75 -6.87 6.91 -10.72
N VAL A 76 -5.97 6.15 -10.08
CA VAL A 76 -4.52 6.23 -10.32
C VAL A 76 -4.21 5.92 -11.78
N ALA A 77 -4.76 4.84 -12.34
CA ALA A 77 -4.53 4.44 -13.72
C ALA A 77 -5.04 5.49 -14.72
N ASP A 78 -6.27 5.99 -14.53
CA ASP A 78 -6.88 6.99 -15.40
C ASP A 78 -6.18 8.34 -15.33
N SER A 79 -5.67 8.71 -14.15
CA SER A 79 -4.94 9.97 -13.90
C SER A 79 -3.62 10.05 -14.67
N ILE A 80 -2.94 8.92 -14.88
CA ILE A 80 -1.62 8.92 -15.50
C ILE A 80 -1.58 8.34 -16.91
N LYS A 81 -2.63 7.69 -17.43
CA LYS A 81 -2.58 6.96 -18.72
C LYS A 81 -1.92 7.78 -19.86
N ASP A 82 -2.29 9.05 -19.99
CA ASP A 82 -1.81 9.93 -21.05
C ASP A 82 -0.42 10.57 -20.77
N ILE A 83 0.17 10.37 -19.58
CA ILE A 83 1.43 10.99 -19.15
C ILE A 83 2.64 10.12 -19.50
N LYS A 84 3.25 10.34 -20.66
CA LYS A 84 4.36 9.50 -21.18
C LYS A 84 5.59 9.41 -20.28
N ASP A 85 5.95 10.49 -19.59
CA ASP A 85 7.13 10.52 -18.72
C ASP A 85 6.82 9.93 -17.34
N ALA A 86 7.54 8.87 -16.95
CA ALA A 86 7.29 8.15 -15.71
C ALA A 86 7.49 9.03 -14.46
N ARG A 87 8.45 9.94 -14.49
CA ARG A 87 8.71 10.86 -13.37
C ARG A 87 7.59 11.90 -13.24
N ALA A 88 7.09 12.42 -14.36
CA ALA A 88 5.95 13.31 -14.39
C ALA A 88 4.67 12.61 -13.89
N ALA A 89 4.45 11.35 -14.28
CA ALA A 89 3.34 10.55 -13.79
C ALA A 89 3.41 10.34 -12.27
N ALA A 90 4.57 9.95 -11.73
CA ALA A 90 4.77 9.80 -10.29
C ALA A 90 4.53 11.12 -9.55
N LYS A 91 5.08 12.23 -10.05
CA LYS A 91 4.87 13.57 -9.49
C LYS A 91 3.39 13.94 -9.47
N HIS A 92 2.69 13.73 -10.59
CA HIS A 92 1.26 14.02 -10.70
C HIS A 92 0.44 13.25 -9.65
N LEU A 93 0.71 11.96 -9.45
CA LEU A 93 0.05 11.15 -8.43
C LEU A 93 0.30 11.66 -7.01
N THR A 94 1.54 12.04 -6.69
CA THR A 94 1.86 12.59 -5.36
C THR A 94 1.17 13.94 -5.11
N GLU A 95 1.11 14.82 -6.12
CA GLU A 95 0.42 16.12 -6.02
C GLU A 95 -1.10 15.94 -5.89
N GLU A 96 -1.68 15.00 -6.62
CA GLU A 96 -3.10 14.70 -6.56
C GLU A 96 -3.50 14.15 -5.17
N ALA A 97 -2.70 13.26 -4.58
CA ALA A 97 -2.93 12.80 -3.21
C ALA A 97 -2.88 13.93 -2.17
N VAL A 98 -1.96 14.89 -2.32
CA VAL A 98 -1.90 16.10 -1.48
C VAL A 98 -3.13 16.97 -1.68
N ASN A 99 -3.57 17.17 -2.93
CA ASN A 99 -4.77 17.95 -3.26
C ASN A 99 -6.03 17.34 -2.63
N ARG A 100 -6.10 16.01 -2.60
CA ARG A 100 -7.15 15.22 -1.93
C ARG A 100 -7.01 15.15 -0.41
N LYS A 101 -6.11 15.95 0.17
CA LYS A 101 -5.91 16.09 1.63
C LYS A 101 -5.46 14.79 2.30
N SER A 102 -4.66 13.98 1.60
CA SER A 102 -3.94 12.90 2.28
C SER A 102 -3.11 13.48 3.43
N SER A 103 -3.21 12.84 4.60
CA SER A 103 -2.60 13.28 5.85
C SER A 103 -1.37 12.47 6.23
N ASP A 104 -0.80 11.73 5.28
CA ASP A 104 0.31 10.81 5.49
C ASP A 104 1.49 11.15 4.57
N ASP A 105 2.64 10.52 4.81
CA ASP A 105 3.77 10.60 3.89
C ASP A 105 3.43 9.89 2.57
N ILE A 106 3.66 10.57 1.46
CA ILE A 106 3.33 10.08 0.12
C ILE A 106 4.63 9.81 -0.64
N SER A 107 4.85 8.55 -1.00
CA SER A 107 5.93 8.12 -1.89
C SER A 107 5.33 7.34 -3.05
N CYS A 108 5.79 7.59 -4.27
CA CYS A 108 5.30 6.93 -5.47
C CYS A 108 6.45 6.65 -6.46
N VAL A 109 6.45 5.45 -7.02
CA VAL A 109 7.31 5.00 -8.11
C VAL A 109 6.41 4.54 -9.26
N VAL A 110 6.64 5.11 -10.44
CA VAL A 110 5.99 4.69 -11.68
C VAL A 110 7.03 4.08 -12.60
N VAL A 111 6.76 2.88 -13.09
CA VAL A 111 7.56 2.22 -14.13
C VAL A 111 6.68 2.11 -15.37
N ARG A 112 7.16 2.62 -16.51
CA ARG A 112 6.47 2.47 -17.79
C ARG A 112 7.17 1.44 -18.64
N PHE A 113 6.38 0.56 -19.24
CA PHE A 113 6.87 -0.41 -20.20
C PHE A 113 6.82 0.17 -21.62
N GLN A 114 7.74 -0.29 -22.46
CA GLN A 114 7.87 0.12 -23.86
C GLN A 114 7.28 -0.95 -24.77
#